data_AF-A0AAU4X778-F1
#
_entry.id   AF-A0AAU4X778-F1
#
_cell.length_a   1.000
_cell.length_b   1.000
_cell.length_c   1.000
_cell.angle_alpha   90.00
_cell.angle_beta   90.00
_cell.angle_gamma   90.00
#
_symmetry.space_group_name_H-M   'P 1'
#
loop_
_entity.id
_entity.type
_entity.pdbx_description
1 polymer ?
#
loop_
_entity_poly.entity_id
_entity_poly.type
_entity_poly.pdbx_seq_one_letter_code
_entity_poly.pdbx_strand_id
1 'polypeptide(L)'
;MTYHFGSRAVQERVGVRELADHVGRSVGQDIRPVAAAFLELQPMLVLGAADPVGGAVWASLLTGEPGFVRATGVRQISVTGGGLRENDPLARALATPGTSVGTIALDPRTRRRMRLNGRARPTPRGFAVEADQVFSNCPKYLQKRESYEKAERPPGAPRRSAALSPGQRRFVESADTFFLATVHAHGADASHRGGNPGFVHVTSPHELHWRDYPGNSMFLTLGNLETDPRAGLLFLDWAAGTVLQLTGTARTEYAADGERTVGFTVTEVVQTPAASPIRWSPPEYSPANPSLP
;
A
#
# COMPACT_ATOMS: atom_id res chain seq x y z
N MET A 1 -9.50 -14.03 -13.56
CA MET A 1 -8.12 -13.96 -13.04
C MET A 1 -7.77 -15.30 -12.40
N THR A 2 -6.62 -15.87 -12.73
CA THR A 2 -6.09 -17.01 -11.98
C THR A 2 -5.15 -16.45 -10.92
N TYR A 3 -5.55 -16.54 -9.65
CA TYR A 3 -4.62 -16.26 -8.55
C TYR A 3 -3.34 -17.08 -8.71
N HIS A 4 -2.18 -16.46 -8.46
CA HIS A 4 -0.90 -17.16 -8.52
C HIS A 4 -0.78 -18.19 -7.39
N PHE A 5 0.22 -19.07 -7.52
CA PHE A 5 0.43 -20.23 -6.64
C PHE A 5 0.43 -19.87 -5.14
N GLY A 6 1.12 -18.80 -4.73
CA GLY A 6 1.19 -18.39 -3.33
C GLY A 6 -0.18 -18.04 -2.76
N SER A 7 -0.99 -17.23 -3.47
CA SER A 7 -2.37 -16.94 -3.07
C SER A 7 -3.20 -18.21 -2.94
N ARG A 8 -3.01 -19.17 -3.86
CA ARG A 8 -3.70 -20.47 -3.82
C ARG A 8 -3.32 -21.30 -2.59
N ALA A 9 -2.03 -21.34 -2.25
CA ALA A 9 -1.53 -22.07 -1.08
C ALA A 9 -2.13 -21.51 0.21
N VAL A 10 -2.23 -20.18 0.35
CA VAL A 10 -2.87 -19.57 1.54
C VAL A 10 -4.37 -19.88 1.56
N GLN A 11 -5.07 -19.72 0.43
CA GLN A 11 -6.51 -19.99 0.33
C GLN A 11 -6.86 -21.44 0.71
N GLU A 12 -6.01 -22.40 0.31
CA GLU A 12 -6.15 -23.81 0.66
C GLU A 12 -5.86 -24.04 2.16
N ARG A 13 -4.75 -23.48 2.67
CA ARG A 13 -4.37 -23.56 4.08
C ARG A 13 -5.48 -23.09 5.02
N VAL A 14 -6.21 -22.02 4.65
CA VAL A 14 -7.30 -21.48 5.48
C VAL A 14 -8.71 -21.95 5.05
N GLY A 15 -8.82 -22.86 4.09
CA GLY A 15 -10.10 -23.49 3.72
C GLY A 15 -11.11 -22.58 3.01
N VAL A 16 -10.67 -21.59 2.21
CA VAL A 16 -11.55 -20.59 1.56
C VAL A 16 -11.43 -20.54 0.04
N ARG A 17 -10.96 -21.63 -0.56
CA ARG A 17 -10.70 -21.71 -2.00
C ARG A 17 -11.90 -21.32 -2.86
N GLU A 18 -13.08 -21.88 -2.58
CA GLU A 18 -14.29 -21.61 -3.36
C GLU A 18 -14.74 -20.15 -3.25
N LEU A 19 -14.68 -19.58 -2.05
CA LEU A 19 -14.98 -18.18 -1.81
C LEU A 19 -14.01 -17.26 -2.56
N ALA A 20 -12.72 -17.58 -2.54
CA ALA A 20 -11.72 -16.85 -3.31
C ALA A 20 -12.03 -16.90 -4.82
N ASP A 21 -12.36 -18.08 -5.36
CA ASP A 21 -12.73 -18.24 -6.77
C ASP A 21 -13.98 -17.43 -7.16
N HIS A 22 -14.96 -17.31 -6.24
CA HIS A 22 -16.11 -16.44 -6.45
C HIS A 22 -15.70 -14.96 -6.49
N VAL A 23 -14.95 -14.49 -5.48
CA VAL A 23 -14.50 -13.09 -5.39
C VAL A 23 -13.60 -12.71 -6.58
N GLY A 24 -12.73 -13.61 -7.02
CA GLY A 24 -11.78 -13.40 -8.12
C GLY A 24 -12.42 -13.10 -9.47
N ARG A 25 -13.71 -13.42 -9.65
CA ARG A 25 -14.47 -13.04 -10.86
C ARG A 25 -14.70 -11.53 -10.97
N SER A 26 -14.64 -10.82 -9.83
CA SER A 26 -14.77 -9.35 -9.81
C SER A 26 -13.49 -8.63 -10.23
N VAL A 27 -12.35 -9.32 -10.28
CA VAL A 27 -11.07 -8.75 -10.70
C VAL A 27 -10.99 -8.76 -12.22
N GLY A 28 -11.11 -7.57 -12.81
CA GLY A 28 -10.98 -7.36 -14.24
C GLY A 28 -9.63 -6.73 -14.60
N GLN A 29 -9.44 -6.43 -15.88
CA GLN A 29 -8.32 -5.61 -16.35
C GLN A 29 -8.80 -4.21 -16.76
N ASP A 30 -10.11 -4.05 -16.96
CA ASP A 30 -10.70 -2.83 -17.47
C ASP A 30 -11.03 -1.82 -16.37
N ILE A 31 -10.65 -0.58 -16.62
CA ILE A 31 -11.00 0.60 -15.85
C ILE A 31 -12.38 1.06 -16.28
N ARG A 32 -13.40 0.61 -15.55
CA ARG A 32 -14.79 1.03 -15.78
C ARG A 32 -14.93 2.55 -15.56
N PRO A 33 -15.91 3.23 -16.19
CA PRO A 33 -16.12 4.67 -16.02
C PRO A 33 -16.22 5.13 -14.56
N VAL A 34 -16.88 4.35 -13.70
CA VAL A 34 -16.97 4.63 -12.25
C VAL A 34 -15.62 4.57 -11.54
N ALA A 35 -14.73 3.69 -11.97
CA ALA A 35 -13.38 3.56 -11.43
C ALA A 35 -12.49 4.70 -11.93
N ALA A 36 -12.61 5.08 -13.20
CA ALA A 36 -11.94 6.24 -13.77
C ALA A 36 -12.33 7.54 -13.03
N ALA A 37 -13.63 7.78 -12.84
CA ALA A 37 -14.12 8.93 -12.11
C ALA A 37 -13.66 8.92 -10.64
N PHE A 38 -13.61 7.75 -9.99
CA PHE A 38 -13.06 7.65 -8.64
C PHE A 38 -11.58 8.03 -8.61
N LEU A 39 -10.75 7.48 -9.50
CA LEU A 39 -9.31 7.78 -9.56
C LEU A 39 -9.03 9.26 -9.76
N GLU A 40 -9.78 9.92 -10.64
CA GLU A 40 -9.59 11.33 -11.00
C GLU A 40 -9.85 12.29 -9.82
N LEU A 41 -10.70 11.89 -8.86
CA LEU A 41 -10.99 12.68 -7.67
C LEU A 41 -9.94 12.54 -6.56
N GLN A 42 -9.01 11.58 -6.66
CA GLN A 42 -8.10 11.30 -5.57
C GLN A 42 -6.95 12.30 -5.54
N PRO A 43 -6.63 12.88 -4.36
CA PRO A 43 -5.46 13.75 -4.19
C PRO A 43 -4.20 12.96 -3.81
N MET A 44 -4.34 11.64 -3.59
CA MET A 44 -3.25 10.74 -3.22
C MET A 44 -3.37 9.38 -3.92
N LEU A 45 -2.23 8.77 -4.22
CA LEU A 45 -2.10 7.41 -4.72
C LEU A 45 -0.94 6.74 -3.98
N VAL A 46 -1.13 5.54 -3.48
CA VAL A 46 -0.02 4.74 -2.93
C VAL A 46 0.41 3.73 -3.98
N LEU A 47 1.72 3.62 -4.17
CA LEU A 47 2.34 2.72 -5.13
C LEU A 47 3.34 1.81 -4.42
N GLY A 48 3.39 0.54 -4.81
CA GLY A 48 4.36 -0.44 -4.31
C GLY A 48 5.09 -1.12 -5.46
N ALA A 49 6.41 -1.25 -5.37
CA ALA A 49 7.22 -1.93 -6.38
C ALA A 49 8.56 -2.42 -5.80
N ALA A 50 9.24 -3.31 -6.51
CA ALA A 50 10.64 -3.64 -6.25
C ALA A 50 11.57 -2.66 -6.99
N ASP A 51 12.67 -2.26 -6.35
CA ASP A 51 13.78 -1.61 -7.03
C ASP A 51 14.39 -2.60 -8.04
N PRO A 52 14.50 -2.25 -9.33
CA PRO A 52 15.02 -3.14 -10.36
C PRO A 52 16.49 -3.53 -10.19
N VAL A 53 17.26 -2.82 -9.36
CA VAL A 53 18.69 -3.14 -9.12
C VAL A 53 18.88 -3.92 -7.84
N GLY A 54 18.51 -3.35 -6.68
CA GLY A 54 18.71 -3.97 -5.37
C GLY A 54 17.61 -4.96 -4.98
N GLY A 55 16.49 -4.98 -5.69
CA GLY A 55 15.35 -5.84 -5.39
C GLY A 55 14.57 -5.45 -4.13
N ALA A 56 14.98 -4.43 -3.38
CA ALA A 56 14.27 -3.93 -2.21
C ALA A 56 12.84 -3.50 -2.59
N VAL A 57 11.85 -3.88 -1.79
CA VAL A 57 10.45 -3.55 -2.06
C VAL A 57 10.08 -2.34 -1.23
N TRP A 58 9.54 -1.33 -1.89
CA TRP A 58 9.13 -0.08 -1.24
C TRP A 58 7.67 0.23 -1.53
N ALA A 59 7.06 0.97 -0.62
CA ALA A 59 5.79 1.66 -0.83
C ALA A 59 6.03 3.17 -0.79
N SER A 60 5.46 3.92 -1.72
CA SER A 60 5.60 5.38 -1.80
C SER A 60 4.24 6.06 -1.90
N LEU A 61 4.15 7.23 -1.29
CA LEU A 61 2.98 8.12 -1.36
C LEU A 61 3.18 9.12 -2.49
N LEU A 62 2.26 9.11 -3.45
CA LEU A 62 2.16 10.13 -4.48
C LEU A 62 1.01 11.07 -4.14
N THR A 63 1.23 12.37 -4.32
CA THR A 63 0.21 13.40 -4.08
C THR A 63 0.17 14.37 -5.24
N GLY A 64 -1.02 14.84 -5.57
CA GLY A 64 -1.24 15.85 -6.60
C GLY A 64 -2.64 16.44 -6.50
N GLU A 65 -2.91 17.44 -7.33
CA GLU A 65 -4.29 17.95 -7.47
C GLU A 65 -5.18 16.87 -8.11
N PRO A 66 -6.49 16.81 -7.78
CA PRO A 66 -7.44 15.98 -8.51
C PRO A 66 -7.24 16.10 -10.04
N GLY A 67 -7.20 14.96 -10.71
CA GLY A 67 -6.79 14.83 -12.12
C GLY A 67 -5.33 14.41 -12.32
N PHE A 68 -4.50 14.43 -11.28
CA PHE A 68 -3.10 13.97 -11.39
C PHE A 68 -2.99 12.47 -11.67
N VAL A 69 -3.99 11.68 -11.25
CA VAL A 69 -4.20 10.29 -11.68
C VAL A 69 -5.45 10.26 -12.53
N ARG A 70 -5.33 9.80 -13.78
CA ARG A 70 -6.47 9.76 -14.70
C ARG A 70 -6.44 8.52 -15.57
N ALA A 71 -7.61 7.94 -15.82
CA ALA A 71 -7.73 6.90 -16.85
C ALA A 71 -7.54 7.57 -18.23
N THR A 72 -6.63 7.02 -19.04
CA THR A 72 -6.35 7.50 -20.42
C THR A 72 -6.74 6.46 -21.47
N GLY A 73 -7.29 5.34 -21.03
CA GLY A 73 -7.81 4.27 -21.87
C GLY A 73 -8.47 3.22 -20.98
N VAL A 74 -9.05 2.20 -21.61
CA VAL A 74 -9.77 1.13 -20.90
C VAL A 74 -8.89 0.31 -19.97
N ARG A 75 -7.57 0.31 -20.16
CA ARG A 75 -6.61 -0.42 -19.31
C ARG A 75 -5.42 0.43 -18.88
N GLN A 76 -5.49 1.75 -19.00
CA GLN A 76 -4.34 2.61 -18.71
C GLN A 76 -4.71 3.77 -17.81
N ILE A 77 -3.94 3.96 -16.74
CA ILE A 77 -3.89 5.23 -16.00
C ILE A 77 -2.62 5.99 -16.33
N SER A 78 -2.71 7.31 -16.31
CA SER A 78 -1.57 8.22 -16.34
C SER A 78 -1.48 8.92 -14.99
N VAL A 79 -0.27 9.00 -14.45
CA VAL A 79 0.08 9.74 -13.23
C VAL A 79 1.01 10.88 -13.63
N THR A 80 0.52 12.11 -13.53
CA THR A 80 1.23 13.34 -13.95
C THR A 80 1.58 14.21 -12.76
N GLY A 81 2.78 14.78 -12.73
CA GLY A 81 3.18 15.76 -11.70
C GLY A 81 3.14 15.24 -10.26
N GLY A 82 2.86 13.94 -10.06
CA GLY A 82 2.49 13.30 -8.81
C GLY A 82 3.65 13.00 -7.86
N GLY A 83 4.60 13.91 -7.70
CA GLY A 83 5.41 13.97 -6.48
C GLY A 83 6.38 12.82 -6.20
N LEU A 84 6.76 11.99 -7.17
CA LEU A 84 7.97 11.19 -6.99
C LEU A 84 9.16 12.13 -6.93
N ARG A 85 9.63 12.35 -5.72
CA ARG A 85 10.85 13.09 -5.46
C ARG A 85 12.00 12.31 -6.08
N GLU A 86 12.98 13.03 -6.58
CA GLU A 86 14.23 12.43 -7.08
C GLU A 86 14.85 11.44 -6.07
N ASN A 87 14.69 11.73 -4.77
CA ASN A 87 15.20 10.92 -3.68
C ASN A 87 14.23 9.84 -3.16
N ASP A 88 13.05 9.67 -3.76
CA ASP A 88 12.11 8.62 -3.40
C ASP A 88 12.69 7.24 -3.77
N PRO A 89 12.60 6.22 -2.88
CA PRO A 89 13.13 4.88 -3.17
C PRO A 89 12.59 4.24 -4.47
N LEU A 90 11.40 4.62 -4.93
CA LEU A 90 10.79 4.08 -6.16
C LEU A 90 11.08 4.89 -7.42
N ALA A 91 11.88 5.97 -7.35
CA ALA A 91 12.20 6.80 -8.51
C ALA A 91 12.78 5.99 -9.67
N ARG A 92 13.75 5.10 -9.39
CA ARG A 92 14.36 4.22 -10.41
C ARG A 92 13.37 3.19 -10.96
N ALA A 93 12.56 2.60 -10.09
CA ALA A 93 11.58 1.59 -10.48
C ALA A 93 10.60 2.17 -11.52
N LEU A 94 10.15 3.40 -11.33
CA LEU A 94 9.20 4.07 -12.24
C LEU A 94 9.84 4.69 -13.48
N ALA A 95 11.15 4.98 -13.43
CA ALA A 95 11.94 5.32 -14.61
C ALA A 95 12.25 4.10 -15.49
N THR A 96 12.05 2.88 -14.99
CA THR A 96 12.31 1.64 -15.71
C THR A 96 11.02 1.12 -16.38
N PRO A 97 10.95 1.04 -17.72
CA PRO A 97 9.78 0.53 -18.41
C PRO A 97 9.49 -0.94 -18.06
N GLY A 98 8.20 -1.27 -17.92
CA GLY A 98 7.74 -2.63 -17.68
C GLY A 98 7.76 -3.08 -16.22
N THR A 99 8.23 -2.23 -15.29
CA THR A 99 8.26 -2.50 -13.85
C THR A 99 6.87 -2.84 -13.34
N SER A 100 6.75 -3.98 -12.67
CA SER A 100 5.51 -4.36 -11.99
C SER A 100 5.24 -3.42 -10.82
N VAL A 101 4.06 -2.83 -10.79
CA VAL A 101 3.62 -1.92 -9.73
C VAL A 101 2.27 -2.37 -9.19
N GLY A 102 2.13 -2.32 -7.87
CA GLY A 102 0.85 -2.37 -7.20
C GLY A 102 0.40 -0.95 -6.88
N THR A 103 -0.88 -0.64 -7.04
CA THR A 103 -1.40 0.66 -6.62
C THR A 103 -2.67 0.53 -5.81
N ILE A 104 -2.84 1.45 -4.87
CA ILE A 104 -4.08 1.61 -4.12
C ILE A 104 -4.46 3.09 -4.07
N ALA A 105 -5.63 3.39 -4.61
CA ALA A 105 -6.29 4.67 -4.52
C ALA A 105 -7.37 4.58 -3.45
N LEU A 106 -7.44 5.55 -2.55
CA LEU A 106 -8.38 5.55 -1.44
C LEU A 106 -8.92 6.95 -1.17
N ASP A 107 -10.18 7.00 -0.75
CA ASP A 107 -10.82 8.20 -0.27
C ASP A 107 -11.17 8.00 1.21
N PRO A 108 -10.39 8.57 2.15
CA PRO A 108 -10.66 8.48 3.58
C PRO A 108 -12.03 9.06 3.95
N ARG A 109 -12.56 10.02 3.19
CA ARG A 109 -13.85 10.67 3.51
C ARG A 109 -15.02 9.71 3.39
N THR A 110 -14.95 8.82 2.41
CA THR A 110 -16.03 7.90 2.05
C THR A 110 -15.72 6.44 2.35
N ARG A 111 -14.56 6.14 2.96
CA ARG A 111 -14.05 4.78 3.21
C ARG A 111 -14.02 3.92 1.94
N ARG A 112 -13.76 4.54 0.79
CA ARG A 112 -13.65 3.84 -0.50
C ARG A 112 -12.20 3.60 -0.84
N ARG A 113 -11.93 2.44 -1.45
CA ARG A 113 -10.62 2.14 -2.02
C ARG A 113 -10.76 1.27 -3.26
N MET A 114 -9.82 1.41 -4.17
CA MET A 114 -9.64 0.49 -5.29
C MET A 114 -8.15 0.25 -5.53
N ARG A 115 -7.86 -0.89 -6.15
CA ARG A 115 -6.52 -1.24 -6.58
C ARG A 115 -6.46 -1.31 -8.10
N LEU A 116 -5.31 -0.91 -8.60
CA LEU A 116 -4.92 -1.07 -10.00
C LEU A 116 -3.48 -1.53 -10.02
N ASN A 117 -3.27 -2.83 -10.22
CA ASN A 117 -1.94 -3.41 -10.32
C ASN A 117 -1.61 -3.64 -11.79
N GLY A 118 -0.35 -3.50 -12.17
CA GLY A 118 0.04 -3.59 -13.57
C GLY A 118 1.49 -3.24 -13.83
N ARG A 119 1.76 -2.75 -15.05
CA ARG A 119 3.12 -2.41 -15.51
C ARG A 119 3.28 -0.92 -15.70
N ALA A 120 4.26 -0.34 -15.01
CA ALA A 120 4.60 1.06 -15.15
C ALA A 120 5.51 1.30 -16.35
N ARG A 121 5.35 2.46 -16.98
CA ARG A 121 6.28 2.99 -17.98
C ARG A 121 6.45 4.50 -17.80
N PRO A 122 7.68 5.03 -17.93
CA PRO A 122 7.91 6.46 -17.85
C PRO A 122 7.21 7.21 -18.99
N THR A 123 6.87 8.47 -18.74
CA THR A 123 6.33 9.41 -19.71
C THR A 123 6.98 10.78 -19.50
N PRO A 124 6.93 11.72 -20.45
CA PRO A 124 7.51 13.05 -20.28
C PRO A 124 6.98 13.85 -19.08
N ARG A 125 5.80 13.50 -18.54
CA ARG A 125 5.13 14.25 -17.45
C ARG A 125 4.95 13.43 -16.16
N GLY A 126 5.55 12.24 -16.08
CA GLY A 126 5.36 11.30 -14.98
C GLY A 126 5.45 9.86 -15.48
N PHE A 127 4.45 9.03 -15.20
CA PHE A 127 4.41 7.65 -15.69
C PHE A 127 2.99 7.23 -16.05
N ALA A 128 2.87 6.12 -16.78
CA ALA A 128 1.61 5.44 -17.03
C ALA A 128 1.66 4.03 -16.45
N VAL A 129 0.51 3.50 -16.04
CA VAL A 129 0.37 2.10 -15.63
C VAL A 129 -0.64 1.44 -16.54
N GLU A 130 -0.19 0.39 -17.24
CA GLU A 130 -1.07 -0.52 -17.95
C GLU A 130 -1.57 -1.59 -16.97
N ALA A 131 -2.88 -1.67 -16.79
CA ALA A 131 -3.53 -2.46 -15.77
C ALA A 131 -3.55 -3.95 -16.14
N ASP A 132 -3.06 -4.78 -15.23
CA ASP A 132 -3.23 -6.22 -15.24
C ASP A 132 -4.41 -6.65 -14.36
N GLN A 133 -4.69 -5.87 -13.30
CA GLN A 133 -5.76 -6.11 -12.33
C GLN A 133 -6.39 -4.79 -11.89
N VAL A 134 -7.71 -4.70 -11.95
CA VAL A 134 -8.51 -3.57 -11.46
C VAL A 134 -9.65 -4.13 -10.62
N PHE A 135 -9.76 -3.68 -9.36
CA PHE A 135 -10.83 -4.10 -8.48
C PHE A 135 -11.03 -3.12 -7.32
N SER A 136 -12.26 -3.05 -6.82
CA SER A 136 -12.58 -2.33 -5.58
C SER A 136 -12.46 -3.26 -4.38
N ASN A 137 -12.10 -2.72 -3.21
CA ASN A 137 -12.13 -3.48 -1.97
C ASN A 137 -13.17 -2.93 -1.00
N CYS A 138 -13.63 -3.79 -0.09
CA CYS A 138 -14.58 -3.42 0.96
C CYS A 138 -14.02 -2.32 1.89
N PRO A 139 -14.87 -1.58 2.61
CA PRO A 139 -14.46 -0.48 3.49
C PRO A 139 -13.85 -0.94 4.82
N LYS A 140 -13.77 -2.26 5.08
CA LYS A 140 -13.29 -2.77 6.37
C LYS A 140 -11.90 -2.22 6.73
N TYR A 141 -11.79 -1.80 7.98
CA TYR A 141 -10.58 -1.27 8.63
C TYR A 141 -10.08 0.07 8.08
N LEU A 142 -10.77 0.71 7.13
CA LEU A 142 -10.44 2.08 6.70
C LEU A 142 -10.95 3.08 7.74
N GLN A 143 -10.02 3.90 8.24
CA GLN A 143 -10.37 5.02 9.08
C GLN A 143 -10.97 6.13 8.23
N LYS A 144 -12.07 6.73 8.70
CA LYS A 144 -12.66 7.86 8.01
C LYS A 144 -11.98 9.16 8.43
N ARG A 145 -11.77 10.07 7.49
CA ARG A 145 -11.28 11.43 7.76
C ARG A 145 -12.15 12.40 6.98
N GLU A 146 -12.74 13.37 7.65
CA GLU A 146 -13.81 14.21 7.11
C GLU A 146 -13.31 15.19 6.04
N SER A 147 -12.14 15.76 6.25
CA SER A 147 -11.56 16.79 5.41
C SER A 147 -10.05 16.64 5.28
N TYR A 148 -9.50 17.33 4.28
CA TYR A 148 -8.09 17.61 4.16
C TYR A 148 -7.86 19.04 3.70
N GLU A 149 -6.69 19.56 4.01
CA GLU A 149 -6.16 20.82 3.51
C GLU A 149 -4.78 20.62 2.90
N LYS A 150 -4.32 21.61 2.12
CA LYS A 150 -2.98 21.62 1.55
C LYS A 150 -2.11 22.54 2.38
N ALA A 151 -1.05 21.99 2.96
CA ALA A 151 -0.05 22.74 3.67
C ALA A 151 1.01 23.29 2.70
N GLU A 152 1.33 24.57 2.82
CA GLU A 152 2.41 25.24 2.09
C GLU A 152 3.75 25.07 2.84
N ARG A 153 4.11 23.81 3.12
CA ARG A 153 5.39 23.49 3.76
C ARG A 153 6.25 22.66 2.80
N PRO A 154 7.47 23.12 2.46
CA PRO A 154 8.36 22.30 1.67
C PRO A 154 8.73 21.03 2.44
N PRO A 155 8.86 19.88 1.76
CA PRO A 155 9.30 18.65 2.39
C PRO A 155 10.73 18.81 2.92
N GLY A 156 11.00 18.20 4.07
CA GLY A 156 12.37 18.07 4.58
C GLY A 156 13.18 17.07 3.76
N ALA A 157 14.51 17.08 3.97
CA ALA A 157 15.38 16.07 3.37
C ALA A 157 15.08 14.66 3.92
N PRO A 158 15.09 13.62 3.06
CA PRO A 158 14.95 12.24 3.51
C PRO A 158 16.13 11.85 4.39
N ARG A 159 15.86 11.13 5.47
CA ARG A 159 16.87 10.57 6.38
C ARG A 159 16.81 9.06 6.32
N ARG A 160 17.96 8.42 6.15
CA ARG A 160 18.08 6.96 6.04
C ARG A 160 18.73 6.37 7.29
N SER A 161 18.28 5.18 7.70
CA SER A 161 18.90 4.39 8.75
C SER A 161 18.64 2.90 8.54
N ALA A 162 19.46 2.03 9.13
CA ALA A 162 19.25 0.58 9.07
C ALA A 162 18.21 0.08 10.10
N ALA A 163 17.87 0.90 11.09
CA ALA A 163 17.01 0.55 12.22
C ALA A 163 16.05 1.70 12.57
N LEU A 164 14.94 1.36 13.23
CA LEU A 164 13.98 2.30 13.80
C LEU A 164 14.52 2.97 15.06
N SER A 165 14.59 4.30 15.03
CA SER A 165 14.82 5.13 16.22
C SER A 165 13.64 5.05 17.20
N PRO A 166 13.81 5.40 18.49
CA PRO A 166 12.70 5.46 19.45
C PRO A 166 11.51 6.30 18.99
N GLY A 167 11.75 7.40 18.27
CA GLY A 167 10.69 8.26 17.73
C GLY A 167 9.92 7.59 16.58
N GLN A 168 10.62 6.88 15.70
CA GLN A 168 9.99 6.14 14.60
C GLN A 168 9.17 4.94 15.10
N ARG A 169 9.63 4.27 16.18
CA ARG A 169 8.86 3.20 16.83
C ARG A 169 7.53 3.71 17.38
N ARG A 170 7.55 4.82 18.13
CA ARG A 170 6.32 5.48 18.58
C ARG A 170 5.42 5.91 17.43
N PHE A 171 5.99 6.41 16.33
CA PHE A 171 5.21 6.76 15.15
C PHE A 171 4.47 5.53 14.58
N VAL A 172 5.18 4.41 14.38
CA VAL A 172 4.58 3.14 13.94
C VAL A 172 3.48 2.67 14.89
N GLU A 173 3.74 2.65 16.20
CA GLU A 173 2.77 2.18 17.20
C GLU A 173 1.55 3.11 17.32
N SER A 174 1.72 4.42 17.09
CA SER A 174 0.62 5.38 17.09
C SER A 174 -0.21 5.40 15.81
N ALA A 175 0.26 4.73 14.75
CA ALA A 175 -0.41 4.75 13.46
C ALA A 175 -1.75 3.99 13.53
N ASP A 176 -2.75 4.52 12.84
CA ASP A 176 -4.05 3.86 12.62
C ASP A 176 -4.16 3.17 11.26
N THR A 177 -3.17 3.43 10.39
CA THR A 177 -3.10 2.99 9.01
C THR A 177 -1.64 2.88 8.56
N PHE A 178 -1.31 1.81 7.84
CA PHE A 178 -0.11 1.75 7.01
C PHE A 178 -0.42 1.07 5.68
N PHE A 179 0.48 1.22 4.72
CA PHE A 179 0.42 0.55 3.43
C PHE A 179 1.53 -0.46 3.29
N LEU A 180 1.23 -1.57 2.62
CA LEU A 180 2.13 -2.70 2.45
C LEU A 180 2.26 -3.03 0.97
N ALA A 181 3.47 -2.86 0.45
CA ALA A 181 3.90 -3.33 -0.85
C ALA A 181 4.45 -4.75 -0.73
N THR A 182 4.00 -5.64 -1.61
CA THR A 182 4.51 -7.01 -1.75
C THR A 182 4.68 -7.33 -3.24
N VAL A 183 5.54 -8.28 -3.56
CA VAL A 183 5.83 -8.68 -4.94
C VAL A 183 5.74 -10.18 -5.11
N HIS A 184 5.59 -10.62 -6.35
CA HIS A 184 5.77 -12.00 -6.76
C HIS A 184 6.44 -12.01 -8.14
N ALA A 185 6.80 -13.19 -8.66
CA ALA A 185 7.56 -13.34 -9.91
C ALA A 185 7.01 -12.57 -11.13
N HIS A 186 5.72 -12.22 -11.14
CA HIS A 186 5.06 -11.59 -12.29
C HIS A 186 4.28 -10.32 -11.94
N GLY A 187 4.42 -9.77 -10.73
CA GLY A 187 3.54 -8.67 -10.30
C GLY A 187 3.91 -8.08 -8.95
N ALA A 188 3.23 -6.99 -8.64
CA ALA A 188 3.33 -6.30 -7.36
C ALA A 188 1.92 -5.92 -6.88
N ASP A 189 1.76 -5.77 -5.56
CA ASP A 189 0.52 -5.37 -4.92
C ASP A 189 0.81 -4.31 -3.86
N ALA A 190 -0.05 -3.29 -3.79
CA ALA A 190 -0.07 -2.32 -2.71
C ALA A 190 -1.38 -2.48 -1.94
N SER A 191 -1.28 -2.70 -0.64
CA SER A 191 -2.41 -2.99 0.24
C SER A 191 -2.49 -2.00 1.39
N HIS A 192 -3.70 -1.79 1.90
CA HIS A 192 -3.95 -0.99 3.10
C HIS A 192 -4.13 -1.92 4.30
N ARG A 193 -3.51 -1.57 5.42
CA ARG A 193 -3.73 -2.17 6.74
C ARG A 193 -4.15 -1.07 7.71
N GLY A 194 -5.22 -1.30 8.47
CA GLY A 194 -5.71 -0.33 9.43
C GLY A 194 -6.22 -1.02 10.69
N GLY A 195 -6.19 -0.28 11.78
CA GLY A 195 -6.60 -0.72 13.10
C GLY A 195 -6.58 0.47 14.08
N ASN A 196 -6.88 0.21 15.34
CA ASN A 196 -6.69 1.22 16.38
C ASN A 196 -5.18 1.39 16.66
N PRO A 197 -4.71 2.56 17.11
CA PRO A 197 -3.32 2.73 17.54
C PRO A 197 -2.89 1.59 18.48
N GLY A 198 -1.70 1.03 18.25
CA GLY A 198 -1.22 -0.19 18.88
C GLY A 198 -1.49 -1.48 18.08
N PHE A 199 -2.19 -1.42 16.94
CA PHE A 199 -2.39 -2.62 16.10
C PHE A 199 -1.13 -3.13 15.38
N VAL A 200 -0.10 -2.27 15.31
CA VAL A 200 1.26 -2.64 14.91
C VAL A 200 2.14 -2.52 16.14
N HIS A 201 2.81 -3.62 16.47
CA HIS A 201 3.68 -3.70 17.62
C HIS A 201 5.14 -3.71 17.15
N VAL A 202 6.00 -3.00 17.86
CA VAL A 202 7.43 -2.93 17.55
C VAL A 202 8.23 -3.61 18.67
N THR A 203 8.74 -4.81 18.42
CA THR A 203 9.45 -5.62 19.43
C THR A 203 10.93 -5.29 19.53
N SER A 204 11.51 -4.72 18.46
CA SER A 204 12.89 -4.26 18.44
C SER A 204 13.07 -3.13 17.43
N PRO A 205 14.24 -2.46 17.37
CA PRO A 205 14.56 -1.51 16.30
C PRO A 205 14.45 -2.10 14.87
N HIS A 206 14.41 -3.42 14.73
CA HIS A 206 14.35 -4.12 13.44
C HIS A 206 13.10 -4.96 13.24
N GLU A 207 12.22 -5.10 14.23
CA GLU A 207 11.13 -6.08 14.18
C GLU A 207 9.78 -5.46 14.49
N LEU A 208 8.82 -5.70 13.59
CA LEU A 208 7.42 -5.29 13.71
C LEU A 208 6.51 -6.51 13.55
N HIS A 209 5.35 -6.48 14.19
CA HIS A 209 4.30 -7.46 13.92
C HIS A 209 2.91 -6.84 13.95
N TRP A 210 2.00 -7.41 13.16
CA TRP A 210 0.58 -7.08 13.17
C TRP A 210 -0.25 -8.30 12.79
N ARG A 211 -1.51 -8.32 13.21
CA ARG A 211 -2.47 -9.37 12.88
C ARG A 211 -3.06 -9.15 11.48
N ASP A 212 -3.19 -10.21 10.68
CA ASP A 212 -3.95 -10.20 9.43
C ASP A 212 -5.42 -10.54 9.69
N TYR A 213 -6.27 -9.52 9.65
CA TYR A 213 -7.70 -9.68 9.92
C TYR A 213 -8.46 -10.30 8.74
N PRO A 214 -9.63 -10.93 8.97
CA PRO A 214 -10.49 -11.43 7.91
C PRO A 214 -10.82 -10.36 6.87
N GLY A 215 -10.49 -10.65 5.61
CA GLY A 215 -10.63 -9.76 4.46
C GLY A 215 -11.60 -10.28 3.41
N ASN A 216 -11.21 -10.18 2.14
CA ASN A 216 -11.99 -10.60 0.96
C ASN A 216 -11.58 -11.99 0.43
N SER A 217 -10.84 -12.76 1.23
CA SER A 217 -10.37 -14.12 0.90
C SER A 217 -9.48 -14.25 -0.34
N MET A 218 -9.05 -13.15 -0.96
CA MET A 218 -8.17 -13.20 -2.13
C MET A 218 -6.73 -13.57 -1.78
N PHE A 219 -6.26 -13.20 -0.59
CA PHE A 219 -4.91 -13.44 -0.09
C PHE A 219 -3.77 -12.98 -1.03
N LEU A 220 -3.96 -11.87 -1.76
CA LEU A 220 -2.92 -11.33 -2.65
C LEU A 220 -1.63 -11.01 -1.89
N THR A 221 -1.74 -10.30 -0.76
CA THR A 221 -0.56 -9.94 0.05
C THR A 221 0.12 -11.15 0.67
N LEU A 222 -0.61 -11.98 1.43
CA LEU A 222 -0.04 -13.14 2.11
C LEU A 222 0.48 -14.16 1.09
N GLY A 223 -0.24 -14.35 -0.01
CA GLY A 223 0.18 -15.18 -1.12
C GLY A 223 1.47 -14.72 -1.77
N ASN A 224 1.64 -13.42 -1.99
CA ASN A 224 2.93 -12.85 -2.43
C ASN A 224 4.04 -13.23 -1.45
N LEU A 225 3.81 -13.04 -0.14
CA LEU A 225 4.77 -13.35 0.92
C LEU A 225 5.16 -14.84 1.03
N GLU A 226 4.26 -15.77 0.67
CA GLU A 226 4.62 -17.20 0.59
C GLU A 226 5.64 -17.48 -0.52
N THR A 227 5.68 -16.66 -1.57
CA THR A 227 6.59 -16.85 -2.72
C THR A 227 7.81 -15.92 -2.72
N ASP A 228 7.69 -14.76 -2.09
CA ASP A 228 8.72 -13.75 -2.03
C ASP A 228 8.58 -12.98 -0.71
N PRO A 229 9.51 -13.13 0.24
CA PRO A 229 9.37 -12.50 1.55
C PRO A 229 9.61 -10.99 1.49
N ARG A 230 10.11 -10.42 0.39
CA ARG A 230 10.44 -8.98 0.34
C ARG A 230 9.17 -8.15 0.42
N ALA A 231 9.21 -7.13 1.27
CA ALA A 231 8.08 -6.24 1.50
C ALA A 231 8.52 -4.82 1.82
N GLY A 232 7.64 -3.87 1.50
CA GLY A 232 7.80 -2.46 1.81
C GLY A 232 6.62 -1.95 2.62
N LEU A 233 6.88 -1.18 3.67
CA LEU A 233 5.86 -0.53 4.48
C LEU A 233 5.90 0.98 4.29
N LEU A 234 4.75 1.62 4.32
CA LEU A 234 4.59 3.07 4.28
C LEU A 234 3.65 3.51 5.40
N PHE A 235 4.18 4.27 6.34
CA PHE A 235 3.43 4.95 7.39
C PHE A 235 3.32 6.44 7.05
N LEU A 236 2.13 7.01 7.28
CA LEU A 236 1.82 8.41 7.03
C LEU A 236 1.33 9.06 8.32
N ASP A 237 1.99 10.14 8.72
CA ASP A 237 1.44 11.06 9.69
C ASP A 237 0.44 11.94 8.96
N TRP A 238 -0.84 11.62 9.14
CA TRP A 238 -1.94 12.28 8.46
C TRP A 238 -2.06 13.77 8.82
N ALA A 239 -1.56 14.19 9.99
CA ALA A 239 -1.69 15.56 10.51
C ALA A 239 -0.42 16.41 10.31
N ALA A 240 0.77 15.81 10.26
CA ALA A 240 2.02 16.54 9.98
C ALA A 240 2.56 16.33 8.56
N GLY A 241 2.03 15.34 7.83
CA GLY A 241 2.47 14.94 6.50
C GLY A 241 3.83 14.24 6.46
N THR A 242 4.37 13.82 7.60
CA THR A 242 5.61 13.04 7.65
C THR A 242 5.37 11.65 7.08
N VAL A 243 6.27 11.19 6.22
CA VAL A 243 6.25 9.83 5.64
C VAL A 243 7.41 9.04 6.22
N LEU A 244 7.13 7.79 6.60
CA LEU A 244 8.11 6.81 7.03
C LEU A 244 7.96 5.56 6.15
N GLN A 245 8.97 5.28 5.34
CA GLN A 245 9.04 4.13 4.46
C GLN A 245 10.02 3.11 5.04
N LEU A 246 9.65 1.84 5.04
CA LEU A 246 10.50 0.73 5.48
C LEU A 246 10.61 -0.27 4.34
N THR A 247 11.78 -0.88 4.16
CA THR A 247 11.95 -2.08 3.34
C THR A 247 12.55 -3.19 4.20
N GLY A 248 12.26 -4.43 3.83
CA GLY A 248 12.73 -5.59 4.54
C GLY A 248 12.05 -6.86 4.06
N THR A 249 11.88 -7.80 4.97
CA THR A 249 11.20 -9.07 4.70
C THR A 249 10.05 -9.30 5.66
N ALA A 250 8.94 -9.85 5.16
CA ALA A 250 7.80 -10.25 5.96
C ALA A 250 7.51 -11.74 5.84
N ARG A 251 7.00 -12.35 6.92
CA ARG A 251 6.53 -13.74 6.94
C ARG A 251 5.21 -13.82 7.67
N THR A 252 4.34 -14.71 7.21
CA THR A 252 3.06 -14.97 7.86
C THR A 252 3.18 -16.21 8.73
N GLU A 253 2.84 -16.05 10.00
CA GLU A 253 2.68 -17.12 10.98
C GLU A 253 1.20 -17.47 11.07
N TYR A 254 0.90 -18.77 11.15
CA TYR A 254 -0.46 -19.30 11.19
C TYR A 254 -0.62 -20.07 12.49
N ALA A 255 -1.44 -19.55 13.39
CA ALA A 255 -1.77 -20.22 14.64
C ALA A 255 -2.83 -21.31 14.43
N ALA A 256 -2.91 -22.26 15.36
CA ALA A 256 -3.84 -23.38 15.29
C ALA A 256 -5.32 -22.97 15.36
N ASP A 257 -5.61 -21.81 15.97
CA ASP A 257 -6.95 -21.22 16.06
C ASP A 257 -7.35 -20.43 14.79
N GLY A 258 -6.49 -20.42 13.76
CA GLY A 258 -6.70 -19.72 12.50
C GLY A 258 -6.27 -18.26 12.50
N GLU A 259 -5.75 -17.76 13.62
CA GLU A 259 -5.11 -16.44 13.66
C GLU A 259 -3.88 -16.41 12.75
N ARG A 260 -3.69 -15.25 12.11
CA ARG A 260 -2.54 -14.99 11.25
C ARG A 260 -1.84 -13.74 11.72
N THR A 261 -0.54 -13.84 11.93
CA THR A 261 0.32 -12.72 12.31
C THR A 261 1.39 -12.56 11.27
N VAL A 262 1.66 -11.33 10.86
CA VAL A 262 2.76 -11.03 9.95
C VAL A 262 3.87 -10.39 10.76
N GLY A 263 5.04 -11.03 10.79
CA GLY A 263 6.28 -10.46 11.29
C GLY A 263 7.04 -9.78 10.14
N PHE A 264 7.66 -8.63 10.41
CA PHE A 264 8.43 -7.85 9.45
C PHE A 264 9.79 -7.44 10.04
N THR A 265 10.85 -7.89 9.38
CA THR A 265 12.23 -7.53 9.70
C THR A 265 12.68 -6.37 8.81
N VAL A 266 12.95 -5.21 9.43
CA VAL A 266 13.43 -3.98 8.80
C VAL A 266 14.90 -4.11 8.42
N THR A 267 15.21 -3.81 7.17
CA THR A 267 16.60 -3.68 6.68
C THR A 267 16.99 -2.23 6.42
N GLU A 268 16.04 -1.40 6.01
CA GLU A 268 16.27 0.04 5.80
C GLU A 268 15.01 0.86 6.08
N VAL A 269 15.24 2.06 6.61
CA VAL A 269 14.25 3.06 6.99
C VAL A 269 14.54 4.34 6.22
N VAL A 270 13.51 4.95 5.64
CA VAL A 270 13.57 6.30 5.06
C VAL A 270 12.47 7.15 5.68
N GLN A 271 12.85 8.24 6.33
CA GLN A 271 11.89 9.20 6.88
C GLN A 271 12.01 10.55 6.19
N THR A 272 10.89 11.09 5.74
CA THR A 272 10.81 12.39 5.09
C THR A 272 9.78 13.27 5.80
N PRO A 273 10.22 14.27 6.59
CA PRO A 273 9.32 15.21 7.27
C PRO A 273 8.51 16.02 6.25
N ALA A 274 7.21 16.24 6.53
CA ALA A 274 6.31 17.01 5.67
C ALA A 274 6.32 16.57 4.19
N ALA A 275 6.54 15.28 3.94
CA ALA A 275 6.55 14.67 2.62
C ALA A 275 5.18 14.70 1.91
N SER A 276 4.08 14.50 2.62
CA SER A 276 2.77 14.81 2.08
C SER A 276 2.56 16.33 2.22
N PRO A 277 2.08 17.04 1.19
CA PRO A 277 1.53 18.39 1.34
C PRO A 277 0.07 18.35 1.84
N ILE A 278 -0.59 17.21 1.82
CA ILE A 278 -1.98 17.06 2.27
C ILE A 278 -2.00 16.77 3.77
N ARG A 279 -2.82 17.50 4.53
CA ARG A 279 -3.11 17.30 5.95
C ARG A 279 -4.54 16.89 6.12
N TRP A 280 -4.78 15.80 6.81
CA TRP A 280 -6.12 15.28 7.04
C TRP A 280 -6.56 15.53 8.47
N SER A 281 -7.87 15.69 8.61
CA SER A 281 -8.56 15.65 9.90
C SER A 281 -8.25 14.36 10.69
N PRO A 282 -8.41 14.39 12.03
CA PRO A 282 -8.32 13.20 12.88
C PRO A 282 -9.24 12.05 12.41
N PRO A 283 -8.88 10.79 12.72
CA PRO A 283 -9.65 9.65 12.23
C PRO A 283 -10.93 9.44 13.05
N GLU A 284 -12.03 9.12 12.35
CA GLU A 284 -13.14 8.34 12.88
C GLU A 284 -12.83 6.86 12.63
N TYR A 285 -12.49 6.13 13.69
CA TYR A 285 -12.06 4.74 13.59
C TYR A 285 -13.13 3.84 12.95
N SER A 286 -12.69 2.87 12.17
CA SER A 286 -13.58 1.92 11.52
C SER A 286 -14.33 1.10 12.59
N PRO A 287 -15.65 0.93 12.49
CA PRO A 287 -16.38 0.03 13.39
C PRO A 287 -16.00 -1.44 13.18
N ALA A 288 -15.29 -1.74 12.08
CA ALA A 288 -14.74 -3.07 11.82
C ALA A 288 -13.39 -3.29 12.49
N ASN A 289 -12.75 -2.27 13.09
CA ASN A 289 -11.47 -2.46 13.79
C ASN A 289 -11.66 -3.51 14.90
N PRO A 290 -10.80 -4.53 14.98
CA PRO A 290 -10.86 -5.48 16.08
C PRO A 290 -10.46 -4.80 17.38
N SER A 291 -10.90 -5.37 18.49
CA SER A 291 -10.36 -5.03 19.80
C SER A 291 -8.85 -5.24 19.80
N LEU A 292 -8.12 -4.34 20.46
CA LEU A 292 -6.72 -4.59 20.77
C LEU A 292 -6.64 -5.82 21.69
N PRO A 293 -5.65 -6.71 21.49
CA PRO A 293 -5.40 -7.82 22.40
C PRO A 293 -5.03 -7.33 23.82
#